data_AF-A0A6V8NZR8-F1
#
_entry.id   AF-A0A6V8NZR8-F1
#
_cell.length_a   1.000
_cell.length_b   1.000
_cell.length_c   1.000
_cell.angle_alpha   90.00
_cell.angle_beta   90.00
_cell.angle_gamma   90.00
#
_symmetry.space_group_name_H-M   'P 1'
#
loop_
_entity.id
_entity.type
_entity.pdbx_description
1 polymer ?
#
loop_
_entity_poly.entity_id
_entity_poly.type
_entity_poly.pdbx_seq_one_letter_code
_entity_poly.pdbx_strand_id
1 'polypeptide(L)' 'AAIRKRFKIAVGDYVEAEGTREGIMIKPVKIIRPEEAWFYTEEWQKGEQEADEAIAKGEVVGPFENIKDALKALKKARV' A
#
# COMPACT_ATOMS: atom_id res chain seq x y z
N ALA A 1 -28.19 5.99 -7.04
CA ALA A 1 -26.94 6.38 -7.73
C ALA A 1 -26.28 7.65 -7.15
N ALA A 2 -27.03 8.72 -6.85
CA ALA A 2 -26.45 10.00 -6.41
C ALA A 2 -25.63 9.93 -5.11
N ILE A 3 -26.13 9.20 -4.09
CA ILE A 3 -25.45 9.07 -2.79
C ILE A 3 -24.08 8.38 -2.93
N ARG A 4 -24.00 7.26 -3.65
CA ARG A 4 -22.73 6.55 -3.90
C ARG A 4 -21.68 7.42 -4.58
N LYS A 5 -22.06 8.21 -5.60
CA LYS A 5 -21.14 9.12 -6.28
C LYS A 5 -20.65 10.24 -5.35
N ARG A 6 -21.55 10.81 -4.53
CA ARG A 6 -21.21 11.87 -3.56
C ARG A 6 -20.18 11.41 -2.53
N PHE A 7 -20.28 10.16 -2.06
CA PHE A 7 -19.37 9.58 -1.07
C PHE A 7 -18.26 8.72 -1.67
N LYS A 8 -18.10 8.72 -3.01
CA LYS A 8 -17.06 7.97 -3.74
C LYS A 8 -17.04 6.45 -3.41
N ILE A 9 -18.21 5.83 -3.29
CA ILE A 9 -18.35 4.39 -3.00
C ILE A 9 -18.52 3.59 -4.30
N ALA A 10 -17.56 2.73 -4.61
CA ALA A 10 -17.58 1.77 -5.70
C ALA A 10 -18.25 0.44 -5.31
N VAL A 11 -18.54 -0.41 -6.30
CA VAL A 11 -18.97 -1.79 -6.04
C VAL A 11 -17.74 -2.57 -5.60
N GLY A 12 -17.81 -3.23 -4.44
CA GLY A 12 -16.67 -3.93 -3.82
C GLY A 12 -16.06 -3.19 -2.63
N ASP A 13 -16.41 -1.92 -2.40
CA ASP A 13 -15.98 -1.18 -1.21
C ASP A 13 -16.65 -1.72 0.05
N TYR A 14 -15.87 -1.83 1.13
CA TYR A 14 -16.39 -2.13 2.45
C TYR A 14 -17.04 -0.89 3.06
N VAL A 15 -18.18 -1.10 3.71
CA VAL A 15 -18.93 -0.06 4.43
C VAL A 15 -19.38 -0.60 5.77
N GLU A 16 -19.40 0.27 6.78
CA GLU A 16 -20.08 -0.01 8.04
C GLU A 16 -21.56 0.34 7.87
N ALA A 17 -22.45 -0.55 8.31
CA ALA A 17 -23.88 -0.34 8.26
C ALA A 17 -24.48 -0.47 9.67
N GLU A 18 -25.26 0.51 10.07
CA GLU A 18 -25.96 0.55 11.36
C GLU A 18 -27.47 0.73 11.12
N GLY A 19 -28.29 -0.07 11.79
CA GLY A 19 -29.74 0.07 11.77
C GLY A 19 -30.17 1.24 12.66
N THR A 20 -30.95 2.17 12.12
CA THR A 20 -31.53 3.30 12.84
C THR A 20 -33.06 3.25 12.78
N ARG A 21 -33.74 4.12 13.55
CA ARG A 21 -35.21 4.20 13.51
C ARG A 21 -35.76 4.64 12.15
N GLU A 22 -34.96 5.33 11.36
CA GLU A 22 -35.34 5.93 10.08
C GLU A 22 -34.85 5.11 8.88
N GLY A 23 -34.05 4.06 9.11
CA GLY A 23 -33.51 3.20 8.06
C GLY A 23 -32.14 2.65 8.38
N ILE A 24 -31.23 2.67 7.39
CA ILE A 24 -29.86 2.18 7.53
C ILE A 24 -28.90 3.35 7.32
N MET A 25 -28.01 3.57 8.28
CA MET A 25 -26.89 4.51 8.15
C MET A 25 -25.68 3.75 7.60
N ILE A 26 -25.13 4.22 6.49
CA ILE A 26 -23.95 3.63 5.83
C ILE A 26 -22.76 4.59 5.97
N LYS A 27 -21.66 4.12 6.55
CA LYS A 27 -20.41 4.87 6.68
C LYS A 27 -19.35 4.27 5.74
N PRO A 28 -18.77 5.06 4.81
CA PRO A 28 -17.62 4.60 4.02
C PRO A 28 -16.48 4.21 4.96
N VAL A 29 -15.96 2.98 4.81
CA VAL A 29 -14.78 2.55 5.57
C VAL A 29 -13.57 2.80 4.69
N LYS A 30 -12.61 3.58 5.19
CA LYS A 30 -11.26 3.52 4.63
C LYS A 30 -10.67 2.20 5.07
N ILE A 31 -10.57 1.24 4.14
CA ILE A 31 -9.93 -0.06 4.38
C ILE A 31 -8.45 0.14 4.74
N ILE A 32 -7.85 1.20 4.18
CA ILE A 32 -6.47 1.60 4.48
C ILE A 32 -6.48 2.45 5.74
N ARG A 33 -5.79 1.96 6.77
CA ARG A 33 -5.55 2.73 7.99
C ARG A 33 -4.83 4.04 7.63
N PRO A 34 -5.21 5.21 8.17
CA PRO A 34 -4.58 6.48 7.83
C PRO A 34 -3.05 6.47 7.92
N GLU A 35 -2.50 5.75 8.91
CA GLU A 35 -1.08 5.52 9.14
C GLU A 35 -0.36 4.70 8.05
N GLU A 36 -1.11 3.97 7.21
CA GLU A 36 -0.61 3.14 6.10
C GLU A 36 -0.94 3.75 4.73
N ALA A 37 -1.63 4.90 4.70
CA ALA A 37 -2.07 5.52 3.44
C ALA A 37 -0.91 5.91 2.51
N TRP A 38 0.27 6.20 3.07
CA TRP A 38 1.47 6.54 2.32
C TRP A 38 1.92 5.41 1.38
N PHE A 39 1.67 4.14 1.74
CA PHE A 39 2.05 2.97 0.94
C PHE A 39 1.31 2.95 -0.40
N TYR A 40 0.10 3.50 -0.43
CA TYR A 40 -0.77 3.52 -1.61
C TYR A 40 -0.63 4.80 -2.45
N THR A 41 0.36 5.64 -2.16
CA THR A 41 0.63 6.81 -2.99
C THR A 41 1.23 6.38 -4.33
N GLU A 42 0.94 7.13 -5.40
CA GLU A 42 1.47 6.83 -6.75
C GLU A 42 3.01 6.81 -6.75
N GLU A 43 3.64 7.71 -6.00
CA GLU A 43 5.10 7.76 -5.84
C GLU A 43 5.63 6.46 -5.22
N TRP A 44 5.03 6.00 -4.12
CA TRP A 44 5.44 4.77 -3.47
C TRP A 44 5.26 3.55 -4.39
N GLN A 45 4.09 3.42 -5.00
CA GLN A 45 3.78 2.28 -5.89
C GLN A 45 4.69 2.23 -7.12
N LYS A 46 5.13 3.40 -7.64
CA LYS A 46 6.13 3.44 -8.70
C LYS A 46 7.49 2.93 -8.22
N GLY A 47 7.91 3.31 -7.02
CA GLY A 47 9.14 2.79 -6.40
C GLY A 47 9.10 1.27 -6.17
N GLU A 48 7.95 0.74 -5.73
CA GLU A 48 7.73 -0.72 -5.61
C GLU A 48 7.88 -1.41 -6.97
N GLN A 49 7.27 -0.87 -8.02
CA GLN A 49 7.40 -1.43 -9.36
C GLN A 49 8.86 -1.43 -9.84
N GLU A 50 9.59 -0.33 -9.65
CA GLU A 50 11.01 -0.23 -10.01
C GLU A 50 11.86 -1.27 -9.25
N ALA A 51 11.59 -1.47 -7.96
CA ALA A 51 12.26 -2.46 -7.14
C ALA A 51 11.96 -3.91 -7.59
N ASP A 52 10.69 -4.22 -7.88
CA ASP A 52 10.26 -5.53 -8.39
C ASP A 52 10.94 -5.86 -9.72
N GLU A 53 11.04 -4.88 -10.63
CA GLU A 53 11.74 -5.04 -11.90
C GLU A 53 13.24 -5.29 -11.71
N ALA A 54 13.89 -4.58 -10.78
CA ALA A 54 15.30 -4.78 -10.45
C ALA A 54 15.54 -6.19 -9.89
N ILE A 55 14.67 -6.66 -8.99
CA ILE A 55 14.71 -8.03 -8.46
C ILE A 55 14.55 -9.07 -9.57
N ALA A 56 13.57 -8.87 -10.47
CA ALA A 56 13.33 -9.77 -11.59
C ALA A 56 14.51 -9.84 -12.57
N LYS A 57 15.23 -8.74 -12.76
CA LYS A 57 16.45 -8.67 -13.58
C LYS A 57 17.69 -9.21 -12.85
N GLY A 58 17.58 -9.55 -11.57
CA GLY A 58 18.70 -9.99 -10.75
C GLY A 58 19.66 -8.85 -10.37
N GLU A 59 19.21 -7.60 -10.42
CA GLU A 59 19.94 -6.39 -10.02
C GLU A 59 19.96 -6.23 -8.49
N VAL A 60 20.24 -7.34 -7.79
CA VAL A 60 20.27 -7.42 -6.33
C VAL A 60 21.66 -7.79 -5.85
N VAL A 61 22.02 -7.33 -4.66
CA VAL A 61 23.25 -7.76 -3.98
C VAL A 61 22.86 -8.59 -2.78
N GLY A 62 23.21 -9.87 -2.79
CA GLY A 62 22.81 -10.85 -1.80
C GLY A 62 22.38 -12.18 -2.43
N PRO A 63 21.74 -13.09 -1.67
CA PRO A 63 21.38 -12.96 -0.26
C PRO A 63 22.61 -12.92 0.67
N PHE A 64 22.39 -12.51 1.92
CA PHE A 64 23.45 -12.49 2.95
C PHE A 64 23.01 -13.34 4.16
N GLU A 65 23.91 -14.18 4.65
CA GLU A 65 23.68 -15.04 5.82
C GLU A 65 23.88 -14.28 7.15
N ASN A 66 24.55 -13.13 7.12
CA ASN A 66 24.80 -12.32 8.31
C ASN A 66 24.92 -10.83 8.00
N ILE A 67 24.70 -10.02 9.04
CA ILE A 67 24.73 -8.56 8.96
C ILE A 67 26.11 -7.99 8.59
N LYS A 68 27.21 -8.67 8.94
CA LYS A 68 28.56 -8.17 8.63
C LYS A 68 28.80 -8.16 7.11
N ASP A 69 28.33 -9.20 6.42
CA ASP A 69 28.45 -9.30 4.96
C ASP A 69 27.53 -8.31 4.24
N ALA A 70 26.28 -8.16 4.71
CA ALA A 70 25.36 -7.15 4.19
C ALA A 70 25.92 -5.72 4.33
N LEU A 71 26.48 -5.37 5.50
CA LEU A 71 27.09 -4.07 5.74
C LEU A 71 28.34 -3.83 4.87
N LYS A 72 29.13 -4.88 4.62
CA LYS A 72 30.30 -4.80 3.74
C LYS A 72 29.88 -4.56 2.30
N ALA A 73 28.81 -5.21 1.83
CA ALA A 73 28.24 -4.97 0.52
C ALA A 73 27.70 -3.55 0.40
N LEU A 74 26.91 -3.08 1.38
CA LEU A 74 26.35 -1.74 1.42
C LEU A 74 27.43 -0.65 1.38
N LYS A 75 28.54 -0.81 2.12
CA LYS A 75 29.65 0.16 2.08
C LYS A 75 30.37 0.21 0.73
N LYS A 76 30.33 -0.86 -0.05
CA LYS A 76 30.98 -0.95 -1.37
C LYS A 76 30.07 -0.46 -2.49
N ALA A 77 28.79 -0.76 -2.39
CA ALA A 77 27.74 -0.16 -3.19
C ALA A 77 27.60 1.31 -2.75
N ARG A 78 28.50 2.17 -3.21
CA ARG A 78 28.37 3.61 -3.02
C ARG A 78 27.01 4.02 -3.61
N VAL A 79 26.05 4.28 -2.74
CA VAL A 79 24.78 4.97 -3.06
C VAL A 79 25.06 6.45 -3.14
#